data_AF-A0A8J8HPK1-F1
#
_entry.id   AF-A0A8J8HPK1-F1
#
_cell.length_a   1.000
_cell.length_b   1.000
_cell.length_c   1.000
_cell.angle_alpha   90.00
_cell.angle_beta   90.00
_cell.angle_gamma   90.00
#
_symmetry.space_group_name_H-M   'P 1'
#
loop_
_entity.id
_entity.type
_entity.pdbx_description
1 polymer ?
#
loop_
_entity_poly.entity_id
_entity_poly.type
_entity_poly.pdbx_seq_one_letter_code
_entity_poly.pdbx_strand_id
1 'polypeptide(L)'
;MLPSLLIPIAVVSWAQEGWTPPREPDVDRIFNEIRSDFKAGNYEVALQKHLWFHENALKHDRAMYGVRLSYALSEWIELGRAYPRALDALKTIRDRDTSRLLAGTGDHQLFHDVSSINQYLGDSKDTAALFLAIEKQNPKLAKEVYLIAQPALIEGRHYTSCNPYLKPFMDLERATYLLKVNLEMAKDPQFGPRHREFAMSTYTNEVATLVALLIANKRGDEAREIVDRALSHLDTPAFRETLAAAQQGTMPTPRP
;
A
#
# COMPACT_ATOMS: atom_id res chain seq x y z
N MET A 1 -6.47 31.29 -34.20
CA MET A 1 -6.18 29.85 -34.24
C MET A 1 -4.77 29.65 -33.74
N LEU A 2 -4.60 29.21 -32.50
CA LEU A 2 -3.29 28.90 -31.91
C LEU A 2 -2.95 27.43 -32.22
N PRO A 3 -1.71 27.10 -32.60
CA PRO A 3 -1.36 25.72 -32.91
C PRO A 3 -1.19 24.93 -31.60
N SER A 4 -1.91 23.83 -31.49
CA SER A 4 -1.73 22.84 -30.43
C SER A 4 -0.33 22.23 -30.52
N LEU A 5 0.54 22.61 -29.59
CA LEU A 5 1.82 21.93 -29.36
C LEU A 5 1.53 20.62 -28.61
N LEU A 6 1.48 19.52 -29.37
CA LEU A 6 1.60 18.16 -28.84
C LEU A 6 3.03 18.00 -28.29
N ILE A 7 3.16 17.97 -26.96
CA ILE A 7 4.40 17.58 -26.30
C ILE A 7 4.53 16.06 -26.47
N PRO A 8 5.60 15.54 -27.09
CA PRO A 8 5.80 14.10 -27.18
C PRO A 8 6.08 13.56 -25.77
N ILE A 9 5.33 12.55 -25.35
CA ILE A 9 5.64 11.76 -24.17
C ILE A 9 6.98 11.07 -24.45
N ALA A 10 8.02 11.47 -23.74
CA ALA A 10 9.32 10.82 -23.82
C ALA A 10 9.19 9.39 -23.29
N VAL A 11 9.07 8.43 -24.19
CA VAL A 11 9.40 7.03 -23.88
C VAL A 11 10.91 7.03 -23.65
N VAL A 12 11.34 6.85 -22.40
CA VAL A 12 12.75 6.62 -22.10
C VAL A 12 13.13 5.29 -22.76
N SER A 13 13.69 5.39 -23.97
CA SER A 13 14.19 4.26 -24.73
C SER A 13 15.57 3.90 -24.19
N TRP A 14 15.64 2.94 -23.27
CA TRP A 14 16.88 2.26 -22.95
C TRP A 14 17.22 1.33 -24.11
N ALA A 15 17.92 1.85 -25.11
CA ALA A 15 18.36 1.09 -26.28
C ALA A 15 19.30 -0.07 -25.86
N GLN A 16 18.70 -1.25 -25.81
CA GLN A 16 19.19 -2.62 -26.00
C GLN A 16 20.68 -2.81 -26.42
N GLU A 17 21.58 -2.82 -25.44
CA GLU A 17 22.57 -3.90 -25.33
C GLU A 17 22.29 -4.61 -24.00
N GLY A 18 21.38 -5.58 -24.03
CA GLY A 18 20.77 -6.06 -22.80
C GLY A 18 19.78 -7.19 -23.00
N TRP A 19 19.45 -7.85 -21.90
CA TRP A 19 18.54 -8.99 -21.84
C TRP A 19 17.23 -8.70 -22.57
N THR A 20 16.78 -9.68 -23.35
CA THR A 20 15.49 -9.66 -24.03
C THR A 20 14.54 -10.65 -23.36
N PRO A 21 13.28 -10.26 -23.12
CA PRO A 21 12.31 -11.20 -22.57
C PRO A 21 12.07 -12.32 -23.59
N PRO A 22 11.94 -13.58 -23.14
CA PRO A 22 11.58 -14.69 -24.01
C PRO A 22 10.18 -14.49 -24.63
N ARG A 23 9.94 -15.12 -25.78
CA ARG A 23 8.65 -15.03 -26.50
C ARG A 23 7.47 -15.51 -25.65
N GLU A 24 7.68 -16.57 -24.88
CA GLU A 24 6.74 -17.11 -23.91
C GLU A 24 7.34 -16.94 -22.51
N PRO A 25 7.08 -15.81 -21.85
CA PRO A 25 7.70 -15.50 -20.58
C PRO A 25 7.06 -16.27 -19.44
N ASP A 26 7.90 -17.00 -18.73
CA ASP A 26 7.62 -17.55 -17.40
C ASP A 26 8.00 -16.48 -16.37
N VAL A 27 6.98 -15.86 -15.77
CA VAL A 27 7.15 -14.73 -14.84
C VAL A 27 7.87 -15.14 -13.55
N ASP A 28 7.64 -16.35 -13.04
CA ASP A 28 8.29 -16.87 -11.85
C ASP A 28 9.77 -17.14 -12.13
N ARG A 29 10.07 -17.72 -13.28
CA ARG A 29 11.45 -17.90 -13.73
C ARG A 29 12.17 -16.57 -13.88
N ILE A 30 11.56 -15.58 -14.54
CA ILE A 30 12.16 -14.25 -14.71
C ILE A 30 12.44 -13.61 -13.34
N PHE A 31 11.49 -13.71 -12.40
CA PHE A 31 11.68 -13.20 -11.05
C PHE A 31 12.82 -13.90 -10.30
N ASN A 32 12.96 -15.22 -10.43
CA ASN A 32 14.10 -15.94 -9.84
C ASN A 32 15.45 -15.62 -10.52
N GLU A 33 15.44 -15.34 -11.81
CA GLU A 33 16.64 -14.95 -12.54
C GLU A 33 17.14 -13.57 -12.12
N ILE A 34 16.27 -12.62 -11.76
CA ILE A 34 16.65 -11.32 -11.16
C ILE A 34 17.61 -11.53 -9.98
N ARG A 35 17.25 -12.42 -9.05
CA ARG A 35 18.06 -12.74 -7.87
C ARG A 35 19.39 -13.39 -8.25
N SER A 36 19.38 -14.22 -9.29
CA SER A 36 20.57 -14.91 -9.77
C SER A 36 21.55 -13.93 -10.43
N ASP A 37 21.04 -13.00 -11.24
CA ASP A 37 21.82 -11.94 -11.87
C ASP A 37 22.38 -10.95 -10.83
N PHE A 38 21.59 -10.58 -9.83
CA PHE A 38 22.07 -9.76 -8.72
C PHE A 38 23.24 -10.43 -7.98
N LYS A 39 23.11 -11.72 -7.62
CA LYS A 39 24.19 -12.47 -6.96
C LYS A 39 25.44 -12.62 -7.82
N ALA A 40 25.29 -12.69 -9.13
CA ALA A 40 26.40 -12.76 -10.08
C ALA A 40 27.05 -11.40 -10.38
N GLY A 41 26.51 -10.29 -9.85
CA GLY A 41 26.99 -8.94 -10.15
C GLY A 41 26.50 -8.36 -11.49
N ASN A 42 25.57 -9.05 -12.17
CA ASN A 42 24.98 -8.63 -13.44
C ASN A 42 23.85 -7.60 -13.21
N TYR A 43 24.16 -6.50 -12.53
CA TYR A 43 23.16 -5.55 -12.01
C TYR A 43 22.29 -4.89 -13.09
N GLU A 44 22.87 -4.56 -14.25
CA GLU A 44 22.11 -3.98 -15.36
C GLU A 44 21.07 -4.99 -15.91
N VAL A 45 21.44 -6.27 -16.01
CA VAL A 45 20.51 -7.33 -16.45
C VAL A 45 19.40 -7.54 -15.42
N ALA A 46 19.74 -7.56 -14.13
CA ALA A 46 18.75 -7.64 -13.06
C ALA A 46 17.77 -6.45 -13.11
N LEU A 47 18.27 -5.23 -13.36
CA LEU A 47 17.44 -4.04 -13.53
C LEU A 47 16.49 -4.16 -14.73
N GLN A 48 16.98 -4.61 -15.88
CA GLN A 48 16.16 -4.82 -17.07
C GLN A 48 15.03 -5.84 -16.82
N LYS A 49 15.31 -6.90 -16.08
CA LYS A 49 14.29 -7.89 -15.67
C LYS A 49 13.29 -7.31 -14.67
N HIS A 50 13.74 -6.51 -13.69
CA HIS A 50 12.82 -5.81 -12.76
C HIS A 50 11.86 -4.89 -13.51
N LEU A 51 12.38 -4.07 -14.43
CA LEU A 51 11.59 -3.18 -15.28
C LEU A 51 10.53 -3.96 -16.06
N TRP A 52 10.96 -5.01 -16.75
CA TRP A 52 10.05 -5.86 -17.51
C TRP A 52 9.00 -6.52 -16.62
N PHE A 53 9.41 -7.09 -15.49
CA PHE A 53 8.52 -7.77 -14.55
C PHE A 53 7.46 -6.80 -14.01
N HIS A 54 7.85 -5.59 -13.60
CA HIS A 54 6.92 -4.59 -13.09
C HIS A 54 5.87 -4.19 -14.14
N GLU A 55 6.25 -4.01 -15.40
CA GLU A 55 5.35 -3.56 -16.46
C GLU A 55 4.53 -4.68 -17.12
N ASN A 56 4.97 -5.94 -17.01
CA ASN A 56 4.41 -7.05 -17.81
C ASN A 56 3.91 -8.25 -17.00
N ALA A 57 4.35 -8.48 -15.77
CA ALA A 57 4.01 -9.70 -15.04
C ALA A 57 2.50 -9.97 -14.99
N LEU A 58 1.70 -8.93 -14.74
CA LEU A 58 0.24 -9.07 -14.65
C LEU A 58 -0.48 -9.36 -15.96
N LYS A 59 0.19 -9.16 -17.10
CA LYS A 59 -0.35 -9.56 -18.42
C LYS A 59 -0.29 -11.07 -18.60
N HIS A 60 0.60 -11.74 -17.87
CA HIS A 60 0.84 -13.18 -17.95
C HIS A 60 0.25 -13.92 -16.74
N ASP A 61 0.42 -13.37 -15.54
CA ASP A 61 -0.14 -13.94 -14.32
C ASP A 61 -0.62 -12.84 -13.35
N ARG A 62 -1.92 -12.84 -13.08
CA ARG A 62 -2.55 -11.90 -12.14
C ARG A 62 -2.16 -12.17 -10.69
N ALA A 63 -1.74 -13.39 -10.34
CA ALA A 63 -1.29 -13.73 -8.99
C ALA A 63 -0.02 -12.96 -8.58
N MET A 64 0.75 -12.46 -9.56
CA MET A 64 1.93 -11.63 -9.32
C MET A 64 1.60 -10.23 -8.78
N TYR A 65 0.33 -9.88 -8.58
CA TYR A 65 -0.06 -8.57 -8.07
C TYR A 65 0.59 -8.27 -6.71
N GLY A 66 0.43 -9.18 -5.74
CA GLY A 66 1.03 -8.99 -4.42
C GLY A 66 2.56 -9.06 -4.45
N VAL A 67 3.13 -9.98 -5.24
CA VAL A 67 4.59 -10.15 -5.37
C VAL A 67 5.24 -8.87 -5.91
N ARG A 68 4.63 -8.24 -6.92
CA ARG A 68 5.11 -6.99 -7.50
C ARG A 68 5.17 -5.86 -6.48
N LEU A 69 4.15 -5.73 -5.61
CA LEU A 69 4.04 -4.65 -4.64
C LEU A 69 4.87 -4.87 -3.37
N SER A 70 5.45 -6.06 -3.19
CA SER A 70 6.19 -6.44 -1.98
C SER A 70 7.59 -6.94 -2.31
N TYR A 71 7.76 -8.26 -2.50
CA TYR A 71 9.05 -8.90 -2.73
C TYR A 71 9.83 -8.28 -3.88
N ALA A 72 9.18 -7.99 -5.00
CA ALA A 72 9.85 -7.40 -6.14
C ALA A 72 10.35 -5.97 -5.88
N LEU A 73 9.61 -5.15 -5.13
CA LEU A 73 10.06 -3.82 -4.72
C LEU A 73 11.19 -3.89 -3.70
N SER A 74 11.09 -4.80 -2.72
CA SER A 74 12.18 -5.03 -1.74
C SER A 74 13.48 -5.39 -2.45
N GLU A 75 13.43 -6.34 -3.39
CA GLU A 75 14.59 -6.77 -4.16
C GLU A 75 15.11 -5.66 -5.09
N TRP A 76 14.23 -4.82 -5.65
CA TRP A 76 14.65 -3.67 -6.44
C TRP A 76 15.37 -2.64 -5.57
N ILE A 77 14.92 -2.38 -4.33
CA ILE A 77 15.64 -1.52 -3.39
C ILE A 77 17.02 -2.10 -3.06
N GLU A 78 17.13 -3.41 -2.84
CA GLU A 78 18.42 -4.07 -2.60
C GLU A 78 19.37 -3.92 -3.79
N LEU A 79 18.88 -4.18 -5.01
CA LEU A 79 19.61 -3.92 -6.25
C LEU A 79 20.07 -2.46 -6.30
N GLY A 80 19.18 -1.53 -5.97
CA GLY A 80 19.44 -0.10 -5.91
C GLY A 80 20.56 0.33 -4.97
N ARG A 81 20.75 -0.38 -3.84
CA ARG A 81 21.85 -0.12 -2.91
C ARG A 81 23.20 -0.50 -3.50
N ALA A 82 23.27 -1.56 -4.32
CA ALA A 82 24.50 -1.98 -5.00
C ALA A 82 24.71 -1.28 -6.35
N TYR A 83 23.63 -0.89 -7.02
CA TYR A 83 23.59 -0.32 -8.36
C TYR A 83 22.64 0.89 -8.39
N PRO A 84 23.12 2.11 -8.09
CA PRO A 84 22.27 3.29 -7.90
C PRO A 84 21.32 3.62 -9.06
N ARG A 85 21.69 3.26 -10.30
CA ARG A 85 20.84 3.43 -11.49
C ARG A 85 19.49 2.69 -11.36
N ALA A 86 19.43 1.62 -10.58
CA ALA A 86 18.18 0.92 -10.32
C ALA A 86 17.21 1.75 -9.44
N LEU A 87 17.72 2.54 -8.48
CA LEU A 87 16.88 3.49 -7.71
C LEU A 87 16.38 4.62 -8.61
N ASP A 88 17.24 5.14 -9.48
CA ASP A 88 16.85 6.21 -10.42
C ASP A 88 15.73 5.73 -11.36
N ALA A 89 15.81 4.49 -11.84
CA ALA A 89 14.77 3.87 -12.65
C ALA A 89 13.44 3.72 -11.88
N LEU A 90 13.50 3.29 -10.62
CA LEU A 90 12.33 3.14 -9.77
C LEU A 90 11.64 4.49 -9.50
N LYS A 91 12.42 5.53 -9.21
CA LYS A 91 11.91 6.91 -9.06
C LYS A 91 11.32 7.44 -10.35
N THR A 92 11.95 7.16 -11.49
CA THR A 92 11.44 7.56 -12.81
C THR A 92 10.05 6.94 -13.08
N ILE A 93 9.87 5.65 -12.76
CA ILE A 93 8.56 4.98 -12.87
C ILE A 93 7.53 5.62 -11.95
N ARG A 94 7.88 5.82 -10.68
CA ARG A 94 7.00 6.49 -9.71
C ARG A 94 6.55 7.85 -10.22
N ASP A 95 7.48 8.70 -10.66
CA ASP A 95 7.19 10.07 -11.06
C ASP A 95 6.34 10.10 -12.36
N ARG A 96 6.63 9.21 -13.31
CA ARG A 96 5.81 8.98 -14.51
C ARG A 96 4.37 8.60 -14.14
N ASP A 97 4.19 7.62 -13.26
CA ASP A 97 2.88 7.08 -12.92
C ASP A 97 2.08 8.00 -11.99
N THR A 98 2.77 8.76 -11.13
CA THR A 98 2.20 9.90 -10.39
C THR A 98 1.64 10.94 -11.36
N SER A 99 2.40 11.30 -12.40
CA SER A 99 1.94 12.27 -13.41
C SER A 99 0.70 11.76 -14.16
N ARG A 100 0.65 10.47 -14.47
CA ARG A 100 -0.52 9.84 -15.12
C ARG A 100 -1.77 9.86 -14.24
N LEU A 101 -1.62 9.60 -12.94
CA LEU A 101 -2.71 9.69 -11.95
C LEU A 101 -3.24 11.13 -11.86
N LEU A 102 -2.35 12.12 -11.78
CA LEU A 102 -2.73 13.54 -11.73
C LEU A 102 -3.36 14.03 -13.04
N ALA A 103 -2.98 13.46 -14.18
CA ALA A 103 -3.61 13.74 -15.47
C ALA A 103 -4.97 13.03 -15.65
N GLY A 104 -5.46 12.27 -14.66
CA GLY A 104 -6.73 11.56 -14.71
C GLY A 104 -6.72 10.30 -15.59
N THR A 105 -5.54 9.80 -15.96
CA THR A 105 -5.37 8.60 -16.81
C THR A 105 -4.91 7.36 -16.02
N GLY A 106 -4.81 7.49 -14.70
CA GLY A 106 -4.49 6.39 -13.80
C GLY A 106 -5.73 5.73 -13.21
N ASP A 107 -5.51 4.58 -12.56
CA ASP A 107 -6.53 3.76 -11.92
C ASP A 107 -6.08 3.33 -10.52
N HIS A 108 -6.91 2.51 -9.87
CA HIS A 108 -6.60 1.95 -8.55
C HIS A 108 -5.28 1.18 -8.53
N GLN A 109 -4.99 0.38 -9.56
CA GLN A 109 -3.77 -0.42 -9.60
C GLN A 109 -2.54 0.49 -9.69
N LEU A 110 -2.57 1.50 -10.56
CA LEU A 110 -1.48 2.46 -10.72
C LEU A 110 -1.23 3.26 -9.44
N PHE A 111 -2.29 3.63 -8.72
CA PHE A 111 -2.16 4.27 -7.41
C PHE A 111 -1.47 3.34 -6.40
N HIS A 112 -1.83 2.06 -6.38
CA HIS A 112 -1.22 1.09 -5.47
C HIS A 112 0.27 0.87 -5.79
N ASP A 113 0.63 0.84 -7.08
CA ASP A 113 2.03 0.80 -7.51
C ASP A 113 2.81 2.01 -6.97
N VAL A 114 2.33 3.23 -7.22
CA VAL A 114 2.99 4.46 -6.75
C VAL A 114 3.08 4.50 -5.21
N SER A 115 1.99 4.16 -4.52
CA SER A 115 1.97 4.14 -3.05
C SER A 115 2.96 3.13 -2.47
N SER A 116 3.07 1.94 -3.07
CA SER A 116 4.00 0.91 -2.62
C SER A 116 5.45 1.33 -2.88
N ILE A 117 5.73 1.93 -4.04
CA ILE A 117 7.06 2.47 -4.34
C ILE A 117 7.44 3.56 -3.33
N ASN A 118 6.52 4.48 -3.00
CA ASN A 118 6.74 5.49 -1.98
C ASN A 118 7.09 4.89 -0.62
N GLN A 119 6.35 3.87 -0.18
CA GLN A 119 6.62 3.18 1.07
C GLN A 119 8.05 2.61 1.11
N TYR A 120 8.48 1.92 0.05
CA TYR A 120 9.83 1.35 -0.04
C TYR A 120 10.94 2.40 -0.17
N LEU A 121 10.64 3.58 -0.70
CA LEU A 121 11.56 4.73 -0.76
C LEU A 121 11.57 5.55 0.54
N GLY A 122 10.65 5.31 1.48
CA GLY A 122 10.50 6.12 2.70
C GLY A 122 9.76 7.44 2.49
N ASP A 123 9.02 7.56 1.38
CA ASP A 123 8.35 8.78 0.92
C ASP A 123 6.82 8.73 1.16
N SER A 124 6.35 8.17 2.29
CA SER A 124 4.90 8.04 2.60
C SER A 124 4.12 9.36 2.46
N LYS A 125 4.76 10.50 2.78
CA LYS A 125 4.18 11.85 2.60
C LYS A 125 3.73 12.13 1.16
N ASP A 126 4.40 11.55 0.17
CA ASP A 126 4.09 11.75 -1.25
C ASP A 126 2.81 10.99 -1.64
N THR A 127 2.56 9.83 -1.01
CA THR A 127 1.27 9.12 -1.13
C THR A 127 0.12 9.96 -0.60
N ALA A 128 0.30 10.61 0.56
CA ALA A 128 -0.73 11.50 1.12
C ALA A 128 -0.98 12.70 0.18
N ALA A 129 0.08 13.36 -0.29
CA ALA A 129 -0.04 14.48 -1.21
C ALA A 129 -0.76 14.09 -2.52
N LEU A 130 -0.42 12.94 -3.10
CA LEU A 130 -1.06 12.41 -4.30
C LEU A 130 -2.55 12.13 -4.06
N PHE A 131 -2.90 11.48 -2.95
CA PHE A 131 -4.30 11.24 -2.60
C PHE A 131 -5.09 12.54 -2.50
N LEU A 132 -4.57 13.54 -1.78
CA LEU A 132 -5.25 14.84 -1.61
C LEU A 132 -5.44 15.58 -2.95
N ALA A 133 -4.53 15.40 -3.90
CA ALA A 133 -4.68 15.94 -5.25
C ALA A 133 -5.73 15.17 -6.07
N ILE A 134 -5.77 13.84 -5.95
CA ILE A 134 -6.79 13.00 -6.61
C ILE A 134 -8.17 13.27 -6.03
N GLU A 135 -8.32 13.42 -4.72
CA GLU A 135 -9.59 13.71 -4.04
C GLU A 135 -10.30 14.93 -4.63
N LYS A 136 -9.55 15.99 -4.94
CA LYS A 136 -10.09 17.22 -5.53
C LYS A 136 -10.52 17.06 -7.00
N GLN A 137 -9.82 16.22 -7.76
CA GLN A 137 -9.95 16.14 -9.22
C GLN A 137 -10.81 14.96 -9.67
N ASN A 138 -10.73 13.84 -8.95
CA ASN A 138 -11.41 12.59 -9.23
C ASN A 138 -11.89 11.92 -7.93
N PRO A 139 -13.00 12.40 -7.33
CA PRO A 139 -13.55 11.85 -6.10
C PRO A 139 -13.91 10.36 -6.19
N LYS A 140 -14.23 9.87 -7.40
CA LYS A 140 -14.51 8.44 -7.63
C LYS A 140 -13.27 7.60 -7.38
N LEU A 141 -12.14 7.95 -8.01
CA LEU A 141 -10.88 7.25 -7.80
C LEU A 141 -10.42 7.37 -6.34
N ALA A 142 -10.54 8.55 -5.72
CA ALA A 142 -10.18 8.75 -4.31
C ALA A 142 -10.91 7.77 -3.39
N LYS A 143 -12.21 7.54 -3.61
CA LYS A 143 -12.99 6.55 -2.87
C LYS A 143 -12.46 5.12 -3.05
N GLU A 144 -12.02 4.77 -4.25
CA GLU A 144 -11.48 3.44 -4.55
C GLU A 144 -10.12 3.21 -3.88
N VAL A 145 -9.29 4.25 -3.78
CA VAL A 145 -7.90 4.13 -3.29
C VAL A 145 -7.70 4.56 -1.84
N TYR A 146 -8.74 5.06 -1.16
CA TYR A 146 -8.64 5.58 0.21
C TYR A 146 -7.98 4.59 1.19
N LEU A 147 -8.33 3.30 1.14
CA LEU A 147 -7.76 2.31 2.05
C LEU A 147 -6.24 2.14 1.87
N ILE A 148 -5.73 2.35 0.65
CA ILE A 148 -4.28 2.34 0.37
C ILE A 148 -3.63 3.62 0.90
N ALA A 149 -4.29 4.77 0.76
CA ALA A 149 -3.76 6.06 1.19
C ALA A 149 -3.87 6.33 2.69
N GLN A 150 -4.81 5.67 3.38
CA GLN A 150 -5.15 5.95 4.78
C GLN A 150 -3.94 5.95 5.72
N PRO A 151 -3.01 4.98 5.69
CA PRO A 151 -1.83 5.02 6.56
C PRO A 151 -1.00 6.28 6.37
N ALA A 152 -0.76 6.69 5.12
CA ALA A 152 -0.02 7.92 4.80
C ALA A 152 -0.77 9.19 5.22
N LEU A 153 -2.11 9.20 5.10
CA LEU A 153 -2.93 10.31 5.59
C LEU A 153 -2.87 10.42 7.12
N ILE A 154 -2.88 9.29 7.83
CA ILE A 154 -2.77 9.26 9.30
C ILE A 154 -1.39 9.76 9.73
N GLU A 155 -0.33 9.27 9.10
CA GLU A 155 1.05 9.69 9.36
C GLU A 155 1.24 11.20 9.13
N GLY A 156 0.68 11.72 8.03
CA GLY A 156 0.65 13.14 7.71
C GLY A 156 -0.37 13.98 8.50
N ARG A 157 -1.09 13.37 9.45
CA ARG A 157 -2.16 14.00 10.27
C ARG A 157 -3.29 14.64 9.46
N HIS A 158 -3.55 14.14 8.26
CA HIS A 158 -4.65 14.56 7.38
C HIS A 158 -6.01 13.94 7.77
N TYR A 159 -6.33 13.92 9.07
CA TYR A 159 -7.49 13.20 9.61
C TYR A 159 -8.83 13.68 9.06
N THR A 160 -8.95 14.97 8.73
CA THR A 160 -10.17 15.53 8.13
C THR A 160 -10.46 14.93 6.75
N SER A 161 -9.43 14.66 5.95
CA SER A 161 -9.59 14.00 4.64
C SER A 161 -10.00 12.54 4.78
N CYS A 162 -9.77 11.90 5.94
CA CYS A 162 -10.25 10.54 6.18
C CYS A 162 -11.78 10.49 6.40
N ASN A 163 -12.38 11.56 6.94
CA ASN A 163 -13.75 11.56 7.44
C ASN A 163 -14.82 11.08 6.44
N PRO A 164 -14.82 11.52 5.16
CA PRO A 164 -15.85 11.13 4.19
C PRO A 164 -15.87 9.63 3.89
N TYR A 165 -14.78 8.92 4.19
CA TYR A 165 -14.60 7.51 3.88
C TYR A 165 -14.84 6.59 5.07
N LEU A 166 -14.93 7.14 6.30
CA LEU A 166 -15.19 6.35 7.51
C LEU A 166 -16.63 5.83 7.50
N LYS A 167 -16.78 4.53 7.71
CA LYS A 167 -18.08 3.85 7.85
C LYS A 167 -18.08 3.06 9.16
N PRO A 168 -18.18 3.74 10.31
CA PRO A 168 -17.74 3.17 11.59
C PRO A 168 -18.31 1.81 11.92
N PHE A 169 -19.62 1.64 11.75
CA PHE A 169 -20.28 0.38 12.06
C PHE A 169 -19.90 -0.73 11.08
N MET A 170 -19.80 -0.43 9.78
CA MET A 170 -19.32 -1.41 8.79
C MET A 170 -17.85 -1.76 9.00
N ASP A 171 -17.01 -0.78 9.34
CA ASP A 171 -15.59 -0.97 9.58
C ASP A 171 -15.35 -1.83 10.84
N LEU A 172 -16.13 -1.58 11.91
CA LEU A 172 -16.13 -2.42 13.12
C LEU A 172 -16.64 -3.84 12.84
N GLU A 173 -17.72 -4.00 12.08
CA GLU A 173 -18.25 -5.31 11.70
C GLU A 173 -17.20 -6.13 10.94
N ARG A 174 -16.52 -5.50 9.97
CA ARG A 174 -15.42 -6.12 9.22
C ARG A 174 -14.27 -6.54 10.14
N ALA A 175 -13.80 -5.64 10.99
CA ALA A 175 -12.73 -5.94 11.94
C ALA A 175 -13.12 -7.09 12.89
N THR A 176 -14.35 -7.08 13.38
CA THR A 176 -14.90 -8.12 14.27
C THR A 176 -15.00 -9.47 13.57
N TYR A 177 -15.45 -9.49 12.32
CA TYR A 177 -15.49 -10.70 11.51
C TYR A 177 -14.08 -11.28 11.33
N LEU A 178 -13.10 -10.45 10.97
CA LEU A 178 -11.71 -10.87 10.81
C LEU A 178 -11.11 -11.40 12.12
N LEU A 179 -11.37 -10.73 13.26
CA LEU A 179 -10.97 -11.23 14.56
C LEU A 179 -11.49 -12.66 14.80
N LYS A 180 -12.79 -12.89 14.58
CA LYS A 180 -13.41 -14.20 14.79
C LYS A 180 -12.80 -15.28 13.89
N VAL A 181 -12.64 -15.00 12.60
CA VAL A 181 -12.05 -15.96 11.65
C VAL A 181 -10.62 -16.32 12.04
N ASN A 182 -9.78 -15.32 12.35
CA ASN A 182 -8.38 -15.58 12.71
C ASN A 182 -8.26 -16.28 14.08
N LEU A 183 -9.14 -15.97 15.05
CA LEU A 183 -9.18 -16.71 16.32
C LEU A 183 -9.61 -18.16 16.13
N GLU A 184 -10.52 -18.45 15.21
CA GLU A 184 -10.91 -19.82 14.87
C GLU A 184 -9.75 -20.57 14.23
N MET A 185 -9.06 -19.95 13.25
CA MET A 185 -7.86 -20.52 12.63
C MET A 185 -6.76 -20.78 13.67
N ALA A 186 -6.59 -19.91 14.66
CA ALA A 186 -5.58 -20.08 15.70
C ALA A 186 -5.80 -21.29 16.61
N LYS A 187 -6.98 -21.94 16.56
CA LYS A 187 -7.22 -23.21 17.28
C LYS A 187 -6.48 -24.37 16.63
N ASP A 188 -6.18 -24.30 15.33
CA ASP A 188 -5.33 -25.26 14.67
C ASP A 188 -3.87 -25.04 15.15
N PRO A 189 -3.21 -26.09 15.69
CA PRO A 189 -1.82 -26.02 16.12
C PRO A 189 -0.84 -25.53 15.06
N GLN A 190 -1.15 -25.67 13.77
CA GLN A 190 -0.32 -25.15 12.66
C GLN A 190 -0.16 -23.62 12.73
N PHE A 191 -1.20 -22.89 13.17
CA PHE A 191 -1.18 -21.43 13.32
C PHE A 191 -0.88 -21.03 14.78
N GLY A 192 -1.64 -21.60 15.71
CA GLY A 192 -1.38 -21.54 17.15
C GLY A 192 -1.35 -20.12 17.76
N PRO A 193 -0.65 -19.94 18.90
CA PRO A 193 -0.71 -18.71 19.72
C PRO A 193 -0.26 -17.43 19.01
N ARG A 194 0.74 -17.49 18.13
CA ARG A 194 1.22 -16.32 17.38
C ARG A 194 0.14 -15.76 16.45
N HIS A 195 -0.66 -16.63 15.83
CA HIS A 195 -1.76 -16.20 14.98
C HIS A 195 -2.90 -15.58 15.80
N ARG A 196 -3.17 -16.11 17.00
CA ARG A 196 -4.10 -15.49 17.96
C ARG A 196 -3.66 -14.09 18.37
N GLU A 197 -2.39 -13.92 18.74
CA GLU A 197 -1.82 -12.61 19.06
C GLU A 197 -1.93 -11.65 17.87
N PHE A 198 -1.59 -12.13 16.67
CA PHE A 198 -1.79 -11.37 15.43
C PHE A 198 -3.25 -10.91 15.26
N ALA A 199 -4.22 -11.81 15.45
CA ALA A 199 -5.65 -11.49 15.32
C ALA A 199 -6.07 -10.38 16.29
N MET A 200 -5.74 -10.53 17.58
CA MET A 200 -6.12 -9.59 18.63
C MET A 200 -5.45 -8.22 18.44
N SER A 201 -4.18 -8.21 18.04
CA SER A 201 -3.44 -6.97 17.80
C SER A 201 -3.87 -6.25 16.52
N THR A 202 -4.21 -6.97 15.44
CA THR A 202 -4.83 -6.35 14.24
C THR A 202 -6.15 -5.69 14.63
N TYR A 203 -7.04 -6.43 15.30
CA TYR A 203 -8.32 -5.89 15.73
C TYR A 203 -8.16 -4.66 16.61
N THR A 204 -7.25 -4.73 17.59
CA THR A 204 -6.93 -3.60 18.47
C THR A 204 -6.49 -2.37 17.69
N ASN A 205 -5.58 -2.53 16.73
CA ASN A 205 -5.07 -1.44 15.92
C ASN A 205 -6.14 -0.82 15.01
N GLU A 206 -6.92 -1.65 14.30
CA GLU A 206 -7.97 -1.18 13.41
C GLU A 206 -9.06 -0.41 14.16
N VAL A 207 -9.57 -0.96 15.28
CA VAL A 207 -10.63 -0.32 16.07
C VAL A 207 -10.12 0.96 16.74
N ALA A 208 -8.92 0.93 17.33
CA ALA A 208 -8.34 2.13 17.94
C ALA A 208 -8.11 3.24 16.90
N THR A 209 -7.65 2.89 15.70
CA THR A 209 -7.50 3.86 14.58
C THR A 209 -8.84 4.46 14.19
N LEU A 210 -9.88 3.63 14.05
CA LEU A 210 -11.23 4.11 13.75
C LEU A 210 -11.75 5.07 14.83
N VAL A 211 -11.61 4.71 16.10
CA VAL A 211 -12.03 5.55 17.24
C VAL A 211 -11.27 6.88 17.24
N ALA A 212 -9.94 6.85 17.10
CA ALA A 212 -9.12 8.07 17.07
C ALA A 212 -9.49 8.98 15.88
N LEU A 213 -9.76 8.40 14.70
CA LEU A 213 -10.21 9.16 13.54
C LEU A 213 -11.60 9.78 13.75
N LEU A 214 -12.52 9.09 14.44
CA LEU A 214 -13.83 9.64 14.78
C LEU A 214 -13.71 10.80 15.76
N ILE A 215 -12.90 10.66 16.80
CA ILE A 215 -12.62 11.74 17.76
C ILE A 215 -12.00 12.95 17.05
N ALA A 216 -10.98 12.75 16.21
CA ALA A 216 -10.34 13.81 15.44
C ALA A 216 -11.32 14.56 14.52
N ASN A 217 -12.39 13.88 14.09
CA ASN A 217 -13.45 14.43 13.24
C ASN A 217 -14.71 14.86 13.99
N LYS A 218 -14.62 15.02 15.33
CA LYS A 218 -15.73 15.47 16.20
C LYS A 218 -16.96 14.54 16.16
N ARG A 219 -16.76 13.25 15.87
CA ARG A 219 -17.77 12.19 15.85
C ARG A 219 -17.73 11.37 17.15
N GLY A 220 -17.75 12.07 18.28
CA GLY A 220 -17.54 11.47 19.60
C GLY A 220 -18.63 10.49 20.04
N ASP A 221 -19.87 10.70 19.63
CA ASP A 221 -20.98 9.79 19.94
C ASP A 221 -20.81 8.44 19.24
N GLU A 222 -20.48 8.45 17.95
CA GLU A 222 -20.14 7.24 17.20
C GLU A 222 -18.90 6.56 17.79
N ALA A 223 -17.87 7.33 18.15
CA ALA A 223 -16.67 6.77 18.77
C ALA A 223 -16.98 6.01 20.07
N ARG A 224 -17.86 6.55 20.93
CA ARG A 224 -18.30 5.87 22.17
C ARG A 224 -19.07 4.59 21.85
N GLU A 225 -20.00 4.64 20.91
CA GLU A 225 -20.78 3.46 20.53
C GLU A 225 -19.90 2.35 19.92
N ILE A 226 -18.91 2.72 19.11
CA ILE A 226 -17.92 1.76 18.57
C ILE A 226 -17.12 1.11 19.69
N VAL A 227 -16.67 1.87 20.70
CA VAL A 227 -15.97 1.33 21.87
C VAL A 227 -16.84 0.33 22.63
N ASP A 228 -18.08 0.70 22.95
CA ASP A 228 -19.01 -0.16 23.70
C ASP A 228 -19.27 -1.48 22.96
N ARG A 229 -19.50 -1.41 21.65
CA ARG A 229 -19.70 -2.60 20.81
C ARG A 229 -18.43 -3.45 20.70
N ALA A 230 -17.28 -2.82 20.50
CA ALA A 230 -16.01 -3.53 20.36
C ALA A 230 -15.62 -4.30 21.63
N LEU A 231 -15.87 -3.72 22.80
CA LEU A 231 -15.63 -4.37 24.10
C LEU A 231 -16.49 -5.62 24.31
N SER A 232 -17.63 -5.76 23.62
CA SER A 232 -18.42 -7.00 23.64
C SER A 232 -17.77 -8.17 22.88
N HIS A 233 -16.78 -7.88 22.02
CA HIS A 233 -16.10 -8.87 21.17
C HIS A 233 -14.67 -9.19 21.63
N LEU A 234 -13.97 -8.21 22.18
CA LEU A 234 -12.66 -8.38 22.78
C LEU A 234 -12.59 -7.49 24.02
N ASP A 235 -12.23 -8.08 25.15
CA ASP A 235 -12.13 -7.36 26.41
C ASP A 235 -10.87 -7.77 27.18
N THR A 236 -9.75 -7.14 26.83
CA THR A 236 -8.47 -7.36 27.52
C THR A 236 -7.94 -6.04 28.06
N PRO A 237 -7.12 -6.06 29.12
CA PRO A 237 -6.52 -4.83 29.67
C PRO A 237 -5.79 -3.99 28.61
N ALA A 238 -4.97 -4.63 27.77
CA ALA A 238 -4.24 -3.96 26.70
C ALA A 238 -5.16 -3.32 25.65
N PHE A 239 -6.27 -3.99 25.31
CA PHE A 239 -7.26 -3.44 24.39
C PHE A 239 -7.98 -2.22 24.99
N ARG A 240 -8.42 -2.31 26.25
CA ARG A 240 -9.03 -1.18 26.98
C ARG A 240 -8.10 0.02 27.06
N GLU A 241 -6.83 -0.19 27.38
CA GLU A 241 -5.82 0.87 27.44
C GLU A 241 -5.65 1.56 26.08
N THR A 242 -5.53 0.77 25.01
CA THR A 242 -5.40 1.31 23.64
C THR A 242 -6.64 2.11 23.24
N LEU A 243 -7.85 1.62 23.55
CA LEU A 243 -9.09 2.36 23.27
C LEU A 243 -9.19 3.64 24.08
N ALA A 244 -8.79 3.63 25.36
CA ALA A 244 -8.78 4.83 26.20
C ALA A 244 -7.85 5.91 25.62
N ALA A 245 -6.67 5.53 25.12
CA ALA A 245 -5.78 6.45 24.43
C ALA A 245 -6.40 6.98 23.12
N ALA A 246 -7.05 6.12 22.33
CA ALA A 246 -7.74 6.51 21.10
C ALA A 246 -8.91 7.47 21.36
N GLN A 247 -9.66 7.29 22.45
CA GLN A 247 -10.73 8.19 22.88
C GLN A 247 -10.21 9.60 23.26
N GLN A 248 -8.92 9.71 23.58
CA GLN A 248 -8.23 10.99 23.78
C GLN A 248 -7.62 11.55 22.47
N GLY A 249 -7.89 10.92 21.33
CA GLY A 249 -7.38 11.32 20.01
C GLY A 249 -5.97 10.82 19.69
N THR A 250 -5.44 9.89 20.48
CA THR A 250 -4.11 9.30 20.22
C THR A 250 -4.22 8.22 19.14
N MET A 251 -3.49 8.39 18.04
CA MET A 251 -3.39 7.35 17.01
C MET A 251 -2.53 6.18 17.52
N PRO A 252 -2.95 4.92 17.34
CA PRO A 252 -2.09 3.79 17.65
C PRO A 252 -0.90 3.77 16.69
N THR A 253 0.22 3.18 17.13
CA THR A 253 1.35 2.93 16.23
C THR A 253 0.88 2.01 15.10
N PRO A 254 1.10 2.38 13.82
CA PRO A 254 0.77 1.50 12.70
C PRO A 254 1.46 0.15 12.84
N ARG A 255 0.75 -0.92 12.49
CA ARG A 255 1.35 -2.25 12.40
C ARG A 255 2.16 -2.36 11.09
N PRO A 256 3.35 -2.98 11.12
CA PRO A 256 4.10 -3.31 9.90
C PRO A 256 3.37 -4.33 9.04
#